data_AF-A0AA39W5Z2-F1
#
_entry.id   AF-A0AA39W5Z2-F1
#
_cell.length_a   1.000
_cell.length_b   1.000
_cell.length_c   1.000
_cell.angle_alpha   90.00
_cell.angle_beta   90.00
_cell.angle_gamma   90.00
#
_symmetry.space_group_name_H-M   'P 1'
#
loop_
_entity.id
_entity.type
_entity.pdbx_description
1 polymer ?
#
loop_
_entity_poly.entity_id
_entity_poly.type
_entity_poly.pdbx_seq_one_letter_code
_entity_poly.pdbx_strand_id
1 'polypeptide(L)'
;MLSQEESGRVFALLKSDHRPVEEIVSDFTSKFPRHHHFAICYSLLLLLEDKKALNSTERLVAFAILHQAYSSQKSSANPFISLIINTSCDDEAEKYERAFILQLLSSGTSNINKEFLKQSAADYIKGFDASSHSFPQHEQLQQQYCDKVHPEPYNSSHINVSVKNVLPDPDVPHGCDANSPEFELQTGAKPKLGSGDRDEVVAGLLANLSLKGLGPQWIRPLPPRFPVLDRELEWLIPDNNHELVWDHGMCADTSRGAAVRDLIAKALKGPLLPAQYEQVVVELANDPKLVYHCGLTPRKLPELVENNPLIAVDVLTKLINSPEISEYYTVLVNMDMSLHSMEVVNRLTTAVELPKEFVRMYITNCISSCQNIKDKYMQNRLVRLVCVFLQSLIRNRIIDVKDLFIEVQAFCIEFSRIREAATLFRLLKTLGLE
;
A
#
# COMPACT_ATOMS: atom_id res chain seq x y z
N MET A 1 -11.48 -25.22 19.80
CA MET A 1 -10.92 -26.41 20.47
C MET A 1 -11.97 -27.50 20.36
N LEU A 2 -11.56 -28.73 20.07
CA LEU A 2 -12.47 -29.87 20.06
C LEU A 2 -12.82 -30.23 21.50
N SER A 3 -14.06 -30.62 21.76
CA SER A 3 -14.40 -31.21 23.05
C SER A 3 -13.73 -32.57 23.22
N GLN A 4 -13.54 -33.02 24.46
CA GLN A 4 -12.95 -34.33 24.76
C GLN A 4 -13.76 -35.50 24.15
N GLU A 5 -15.06 -35.31 24.01
CA GLU A 5 -15.93 -36.30 23.35
C GLU A 5 -15.72 -36.32 21.84
N GLU A 6 -15.58 -35.15 21.20
CA GLU A 6 -15.28 -35.06 19.77
C GLU A 6 -13.89 -35.58 19.44
N SER A 7 -12.87 -35.28 20.26
CA SER A 7 -11.53 -35.82 20.07
C SER A 7 -11.50 -37.35 20.14
N GLY A 8 -12.20 -37.94 21.12
CA GLY A 8 -12.34 -39.40 21.23
C GLY A 8 -13.06 -40.03 20.03
N ARG A 9 -14.10 -39.37 19.50
CA ARG A 9 -14.81 -39.84 18.30
C ARG A 9 -13.95 -39.76 17.04
N VAL A 10 -13.19 -38.67 16.86
CA VAL A 10 -12.23 -38.53 15.74
C VAL A 10 -11.14 -39.60 15.84
N PHE A 11 -10.60 -39.82 17.04
CA PHE A 11 -9.60 -40.85 17.27
C PHE A 11 -10.11 -42.26 16.94
N ALA A 12 -11.35 -42.59 17.33
CA ALA A 12 -11.97 -43.87 16.99
C ALA A 12 -12.16 -44.06 15.47
N LEU A 13 -12.41 -42.99 14.71
CA LEU A 13 -12.47 -43.05 13.25
C LEU A 13 -11.10 -43.34 12.63
N LEU A 14 -10.03 -42.72 13.14
CA LEU A 14 -8.66 -42.98 12.67
C LEU A 14 -8.23 -44.44 12.91
N LYS A 15 -8.61 -45.00 14.05
CA LYS A 15 -8.32 -46.40 14.43
C LYS A 15 -9.13 -47.45 13.67
N SER A 16 -10.08 -47.04 12.86
CA SER A 16 -10.94 -47.95 12.10
C SER A 16 -10.29 -48.44 10.80
N ASP A 17 -9.02 -48.79 10.84
CA ASP A 17 -8.18 -49.11 9.67
C ASP A 17 -8.64 -50.32 8.85
N HIS A 18 -9.45 -51.20 9.44
CA HIS A 18 -10.09 -52.35 8.79
C HIS A 18 -11.38 -52.02 8.03
N ARG A 19 -11.98 -50.84 8.25
CA ARG A 19 -13.19 -50.42 7.54
C ARG A 19 -12.84 -49.78 6.19
N PRO A 20 -13.70 -49.89 5.16
CA PRO A 20 -13.56 -49.10 3.94
C PRO A 20 -13.43 -47.61 4.23
N VAL A 21 -12.51 -46.93 3.55
CA VAL A 21 -12.27 -45.49 3.76
C VAL A 21 -13.52 -44.65 3.48
N GLU A 22 -14.31 -45.04 2.48
CA GLU A 22 -15.59 -44.38 2.14
C GLU A 22 -16.60 -44.44 3.31
N GLU A 23 -16.68 -45.57 4.01
CA GLU A 23 -17.54 -45.71 5.19
C GLU A 23 -17.07 -44.82 6.34
N ILE A 24 -15.76 -44.74 6.58
CA ILE A 24 -15.18 -43.88 7.63
C ILE A 24 -15.48 -42.41 7.35
N VAL A 25 -15.35 -41.97 6.10
CA VAL A 25 -15.66 -40.58 5.72
C VAL A 25 -17.16 -40.28 5.80
N SER A 26 -18.02 -41.23 5.41
CA SER A 26 -19.48 -41.11 5.57
C SER A 26 -19.87 -41.00 7.05
N ASP A 27 -19.25 -41.82 7.90
CA ASP A 27 -19.40 -41.80 9.34
C ASP A 27 -18.93 -40.45 9.94
N PHE A 28 -17.81 -39.91 9.45
CA PHE A 28 -17.35 -38.56 9.79
C PHE A 28 -18.37 -37.48 9.42
N THR A 29 -18.85 -37.50 8.17
CA THR A 29 -19.75 -36.46 7.65
C THR A 29 -21.12 -36.49 8.33
N SER A 30 -21.58 -37.67 8.76
CA SER A 30 -22.84 -37.84 9.49
C SER A 30 -22.72 -37.52 10.98
N LYS A 31 -21.61 -37.88 11.63
CA LYS A 31 -21.40 -37.64 13.07
C LYS A 31 -21.00 -36.22 13.42
N PHE A 32 -20.34 -35.50 12.51
CA PHE A 32 -19.86 -34.14 12.76
C PHE A 32 -20.56 -33.12 11.87
N PRO A 33 -21.12 -32.04 12.44
CA PRO A 33 -21.74 -30.99 11.65
C PRO A 33 -20.67 -30.15 10.93
N ARG A 34 -21.03 -29.57 9.77
CA ARG A 34 -20.10 -28.84 8.88
C ARG A 34 -19.28 -27.72 9.56
N HIS A 35 -19.83 -27.05 10.56
CA HIS A 35 -19.11 -25.97 11.27
C HIS A 35 -17.96 -26.48 12.13
N HIS A 36 -17.96 -27.76 12.53
CA HIS A 36 -16.85 -28.40 13.24
C HIS A 36 -15.81 -29.00 12.30
N HIS A 37 -16.13 -29.22 11.02
CA HIS A 37 -15.23 -29.87 10.05
C HIS A 37 -13.90 -29.14 9.96
N PHE A 38 -13.91 -27.80 9.91
CA PHE A 38 -12.69 -27.02 9.84
C PHE A 38 -11.77 -27.25 11.04
N ALA A 39 -12.31 -27.23 12.26
CA ALA A 39 -11.53 -27.44 13.48
C ALA A 39 -10.94 -28.86 13.54
N ILE A 40 -11.73 -29.88 13.16
CA ILE A 40 -11.28 -31.26 13.14
C ILE A 40 -10.20 -31.48 12.07
N CYS A 41 -10.46 -31.04 10.85
CA CYS A 41 -9.50 -31.12 9.74
C CYS A 41 -8.19 -30.41 10.09
N TYR A 42 -8.25 -29.24 10.74
CA TYR A 42 -7.03 -28.56 11.18
C TYR A 42 -6.28 -29.34 12.27
N SER A 43 -6.97 -29.96 13.23
CA SER A 43 -6.32 -30.83 14.23
C SER A 43 -5.66 -32.05 13.57
N LEU A 44 -6.30 -32.67 12.57
CA LEU A 44 -5.69 -33.74 11.78
C LEU A 44 -4.47 -33.25 10.99
N LEU A 45 -4.51 -32.02 10.49
CA LEU A 45 -3.38 -31.37 9.80
C LEU A 45 -2.14 -31.34 10.70
N LEU A 46 -2.30 -30.87 11.94
CA LEU A 46 -1.21 -30.76 12.91
C LEU A 46 -0.61 -32.13 13.26
N LEU A 47 -1.45 -33.17 13.34
CA LEU A 47 -0.98 -34.54 13.55
C LEU A 47 -0.29 -35.12 12.32
N LEU A 48 -0.64 -34.67 11.11
CA LEU A 48 -0.02 -35.13 9.86
C LEU A 48 1.34 -34.48 9.59
N GLU A 49 1.59 -33.27 10.12
CA GLU A 49 2.89 -32.60 10.02
C GLU A 49 4.01 -33.41 10.69
N ASP A 50 3.71 -34.11 11.79
CA ASP A 50 4.63 -35.03 12.43
C ASP A 50 4.45 -36.45 11.88
N LYS A 51 5.46 -36.97 11.18
CA LYS A 51 5.44 -38.32 10.58
C LYS A 51 5.30 -39.44 11.63
N LYS A 52 5.61 -39.18 12.91
CA LYS A 52 5.56 -40.19 13.98
C LYS A 52 4.25 -40.23 14.76
N ALA A 53 3.43 -39.17 14.69
CA ALA A 53 2.22 -39.08 15.50
C ALA A 53 1.12 -40.06 15.06
N LEU A 54 1.02 -40.35 13.76
CA LEU A 54 0.01 -41.25 13.18
C LEU A 54 0.68 -42.39 12.41
N ASN A 55 0.12 -43.60 12.51
CA ASN A 55 0.52 -44.74 11.69
C ASN A 55 0.21 -44.53 10.22
N SER A 56 0.90 -45.26 9.34
CA SER A 56 0.65 -45.27 7.90
C SER A 56 -0.83 -45.40 7.53
N THR A 57 -1.59 -46.31 8.16
CA THR A 57 -3.02 -46.48 7.91
C THR A 57 -3.86 -45.29 8.40
N GLU A 58 -3.58 -44.80 9.61
CA GLU A 58 -4.24 -43.64 10.21
C GLU A 58 -4.00 -42.37 9.38
N ARG A 59 -2.78 -42.21 8.81
CA ARG A 59 -2.40 -41.11 7.93
C ARG A 59 -3.24 -41.12 6.64
N LEU A 60 -3.40 -42.28 5.99
CA LEU A 60 -4.26 -42.39 4.80
C LEU A 60 -5.72 -42.00 5.13
N VAL A 61 -6.25 -42.46 6.26
CA VAL A 61 -7.61 -42.10 6.71
C VAL A 61 -7.71 -40.60 6.97
N ALA A 62 -6.72 -39.98 7.60
CA ALA A 62 -6.69 -38.55 7.86
C ALA A 62 -6.66 -37.71 6.56
N PHE A 63 -5.86 -38.10 5.57
CA PHE A 63 -5.86 -37.45 4.24
C PHE A 63 -7.19 -37.63 3.51
N ALA A 64 -7.82 -38.80 3.61
CA ALA A 64 -9.14 -39.02 3.03
C ALA A 64 -10.21 -38.11 3.66
N ILE A 65 -10.20 -37.96 4.98
CA ILE A 65 -11.11 -37.03 5.70
C ILE A 65 -10.83 -35.58 5.27
N LEU A 66 -9.57 -35.14 5.24
CA LEU A 66 -9.17 -33.78 4.81
C LEU A 66 -9.64 -33.43 3.40
N HIS A 67 -9.52 -34.36 2.47
CA HIS A 67 -9.96 -34.15 1.10
C HIS A 67 -11.49 -34.23 0.96
N GLN A 68 -12.11 -35.28 1.50
CA GLN A 68 -13.52 -35.57 1.25
C GLN A 68 -14.49 -34.71 2.07
N ALA A 69 -14.09 -34.15 3.22
CA ALA A 69 -14.90 -33.21 3.99
C ALA A 69 -15.34 -32.00 3.16
N TYR A 70 -14.55 -31.62 2.15
CA TYR A 70 -14.82 -30.50 1.24
C TYR A 70 -15.15 -30.94 -0.20
N SER A 71 -15.32 -32.25 -0.46
CA SER A 71 -15.56 -32.79 -1.81
C SER A 71 -16.83 -32.28 -2.51
N SER A 72 -17.79 -31.73 -1.76
CA SER A 72 -19.00 -31.10 -2.32
C SER A 72 -18.74 -29.73 -2.96
N GLN A 73 -17.57 -29.13 -2.74
CA GLN A 73 -17.18 -27.82 -3.24
C GLN A 73 -16.10 -27.97 -4.32
N LYS A 74 -15.80 -26.88 -5.04
CA LYS A 74 -14.64 -26.87 -5.95
C LYS A 74 -13.36 -27.14 -5.14
N SER A 75 -12.37 -27.83 -5.72
CA SER A 75 -11.11 -28.15 -5.03
C SER A 75 -10.40 -26.91 -4.48
N SER A 76 -10.54 -25.75 -5.15
CA SER A 76 -10.01 -24.46 -4.69
C SER A 76 -10.69 -23.89 -3.44
N ALA A 77 -11.88 -24.37 -3.08
CA ALA A 77 -12.58 -23.99 -1.85
C ALA A 77 -12.15 -24.82 -0.63
N ASN A 78 -11.38 -25.90 -0.83
CA ASN A 78 -10.83 -26.66 0.28
C ASN A 78 -9.62 -25.89 0.89
N PRO A 79 -9.70 -25.45 2.15
CA PRO A 79 -8.63 -24.67 2.78
C PRO A 79 -7.31 -25.44 2.94
N PHE A 80 -7.32 -26.76 2.82
CA PHE A 80 -6.18 -27.65 3.02
C PHE A 80 -5.57 -28.15 1.70
N ILE A 81 -6.10 -27.73 0.54
CA ILE A 81 -5.70 -28.26 -0.78
C ILE A 81 -4.21 -28.07 -1.07
N SER A 82 -3.64 -26.90 -0.71
CA SER A 82 -2.22 -26.62 -0.90
C SER A 82 -1.33 -27.57 -0.10
N LEU A 83 -1.73 -27.93 1.13
CA LEU A 83 -0.95 -28.89 1.92
C LEU A 83 -1.03 -30.29 1.34
N ILE A 84 -2.22 -30.72 0.92
CA ILE A 84 -2.41 -32.03 0.28
C ILE A 84 -1.50 -32.15 -0.96
N ILE A 85 -1.40 -31.09 -1.77
CA ILE A 85 -0.48 -31.03 -2.92
C ILE A 85 0.99 -31.08 -2.45
N ASN A 86 1.37 -30.27 -1.47
CA ASN A 86 2.74 -30.25 -0.96
C ASN A 86 3.19 -31.62 -0.44
N THR A 87 2.34 -32.34 0.30
CA THR A 87 2.66 -33.69 0.79
C THR A 87 2.72 -34.73 -0.33
N SER A 88 1.90 -34.60 -1.38
CA SER A 88 1.99 -35.52 -2.54
C SER A 88 3.33 -35.41 -3.29
N CYS A 89 3.96 -34.24 -3.22
CA CYS A 89 5.24 -33.93 -3.83
C CYS A 89 6.44 -34.06 -2.86
N ASP A 90 6.23 -34.41 -1.60
CA ASP A 90 7.33 -34.63 -0.64
C ASP A 90 8.06 -35.93 -0.98
N ASP A 91 9.32 -35.83 -1.39
CA ASP A 91 10.14 -37.00 -1.72
C ASP A 91 10.57 -37.81 -0.50
N GLU A 92 10.48 -37.22 0.70
CA GLU A 92 10.71 -37.89 1.98
C GLU A 92 9.47 -38.67 2.45
N ALA A 93 8.33 -38.57 1.76
CA ALA A 93 7.10 -39.29 2.08
C ALA A 93 7.06 -40.66 1.39
N GLU A 94 6.40 -41.61 2.05
CA GLU A 94 6.24 -42.96 1.55
C GLU A 94 5.46 -43.00 0.22
N LYS A 95 5.91 -43.84 -0.72
CA LYS A 95 5.35 -43.86 -2.09
C LYS A 95 3.86 -44.23 -2.13
N TYR A 96 3.41 -45.12 -1.23
CA TYR A 96 2.01 -45.49 -1.11
C TYR A 96 1.13 -44.33 -0.63
N GLU A 97 1.65 -43.47 0.25
CA GLU A 97 0.94 -42.31 0.76
C GLU A 97 0.80 -41.25 -0.34
N ARG A 98 1.89 -40.95 -1.04
CA ARG A 98 1.89 -40.02 -2.19
C ARG A 98 0.90 -40.47 -3.27
N ALA A 99 0.92 -41.76 -3.62
CA ALA A 99 0.00 -42.33 -4.61
C ALA A 99 -1.46 -42.24 -4.17
N PHE A 100 -1.75 -42.55 -2.91
CA PHE A 100 -3.09 -42.42 -2.34
C PHE A 100 -3.60 -40.98 -2.39
N ILE A 101 -2.74 -40.00 -2.04
CA ILE A 101 -3.09 -38.58 -2.12
C ILE A 101 -3.36 -38.14 -3.57
N LEU A 102 -2.57 -38.60 -4.54
CA LEU A 102 -2.80 -38.30 -5.96
C LEU A 102 -4.11 -38.90 -6.47
N GLN A 103 -4.48 -40.10 -6.01
CA GLN A 103 -5.77 -40.71 -6.29
C GLN A 103 -6.93 -39.92 -5.64
N LEU A 104 -6.74 -39.39 -4.43
CA LEU A 104 -7.71 -38.48 -3.81
C LEU A 104 -7.90 -37.20 -4.63
N LEU A 105 -6.82 -36.53 -5.04
CA LEU A 105 -6.90 -35.29 -5.84
C LEU A 105 -7.59 -35.51 -7.19
N SER A 106 -7.30 -36.64 -7.85
CA SER A 106 -7.92 -37.02 -9.13
C SER A 106 -9.37 -37.55 -9.00
N SER A 107 -9.82 -37.89 -7.79
CA SER A 107 -11.21 -38.33 -7.54
C SER A 107 -12.25 -37.20 -7.68
N GLY A 108 -11.81 -35.94 -7.72
CA GLY A 108 -12.67 -34.77 -7.94
C GLY A 108 -13.15 -34.61 -9.39
N THR A 109 -12.52 -35.28 -10.36
CA THR A 109 -12.78 -35.09 -11.80
C THR A 109 -13.52 -36.26 -12.46
N SER A 110 -13.55 -37.46 -11.86
CA SER A 110 -14.31 -38.61 -12.40
C SER A 110 -14.76 -39.62 -11.33
N ASN A 111 -15.97 -40.17 -11.49
CA ASN A 111 -16.55 -41.17 -10.56
C ASN A 111 -15.85 -42.53 -10.60
N ILE A 112 -15.11 -42.84 -11.66
CA ILE A 112 -14.39 -44.11 -11.86
C ILE A 112 -13.22 -44.23 -10.87
N ASN A 113 -12.64 -43.10 -10.47
CA ASN A 113 -11.47 -43.05 -9.61
C ASN A 113 -11.78 -43.25 -8.12
N LYS A 114 -12.99 -43.63 -7.70
CA LYS A 114 -13.33 -43.78 -6.27
C LYS A 114 -13.28 -45.22 -5.75
N GLU A 115 -13.01 -46.21 -6.59
CA GLU A 115 -12.98 -47.62 -6.17
C GLU A 115 -11.94 -47.91 -5.08
N PHE A 116 -10.82 -47.19 -5.08
CA PHE A 116 -9.79 -47.34 -4.05
C PHE A 116 -10.23 -46.91 -2.64
N LEU A 117 -11.36 -46.19 -2.51
CA LEU A 117 -11.93 -45.81 -1.21
C LEU A 117 -12.81 -46.92 -0.61
N LYS A 118 -13.20 -47.92 -1.41
CA LYS A 118 -14.00 -49.07 -0.96
C LYS A 118 -13.16 -50.15 -0.26
N GLN A 119 -11.85 -50.11 -0.42
CA GLN A 119 -10.92 -50.94 0.35
C GLN A 119 -10.52 -50.26 1.66
N SER A 120 -10.06 -51.07 2.61
CA SER A 120 -9.52 -50.57 3.88
C SER A 120 -8.14 -49.93 3.66
N ALA A 121 -7.72 -49.04 4.57
CA ALA A 121 -6.40 -48.42 4.47
C ALA A 121 -5.27 -49.47 4.58
N ALA A 122 -5.49 -50.52 5.38
CA ALA A 122 -4.54 -51.62 5.51
C ALA A 122 -4.42 -52.45 4.21
N ASP A 123 -5.55 -52.69 3.53
CA ASP A 123 -5.56 -53.45 2.27
C ASP A 123 -4.94 -52.65 1.13
N TYR A 124 -5.16 -51.32 1.11
CA TYR A 124 -4.51 -50.41 0.16
C TYR A 124 -2.99 -50.52 0.23
N ILE A 125 -2.43 -50.44 1.45
CA ILE A 125 -0.97 -50.51 1.66
C ILE A 125 -0.42 -51.88 1.25
N LYS A 126 -1.13 -52.97 1.57
CA LYS A 126 -0.71 -54.33 1.21
C LYS A 126 -0.75 -54.60 -0.29
N GLY A 127 -1.71 -54.02 -1.00
CA GLY A 127 -1.89 -54.15 -2.44
C GLY A 127 -1.13 -53.12 -3.28
N PHE A 128 -0.34 -52.24 -2.64
CA PHE A 128 0.30 -51.13 -3.32
C PHE A 128 1.44 -51.57 -4.25
N ASP A 129 1.32 -51.21 -5.53
CA ASP A 129 2.40 -51.34 -6.52
C ASP A 129 2.87 -49.97 -6.98
N ALA A 130 4.13 -49.64 -6.64
CA ALA A 130 4.77 -48.39 -7.00
C ALA A 130 4.92 -48.19 -8.52
N SER A 131 4.94 -49.27 -9.30
CA SER A 131 5.10 -49.20 -10.77
C SER A 131 3.84 -48.72 -11.50
N SER A 132 2.68 -48.80 -10.84
CA SER A 132 1.38 -48.43 -11.40
C SER A 132 1.03 -46.93 -11.28
N HIS A 133 1.88 -46.14 -10.62
CA HIS A 133 1.61 -44.73 -10.31
C HIS A 133 2.65 -43.79 -10.92
N SER A 134 2.16 -42.73 -11.57
CA SER A 134 3.00 -41.60 -11.99
C SER A 134 2.95 -40.49 -10.94
N PHE A 135 4.12 -39.91 -10.63
CA PHE A 135 4.27 -38.82 -9.67
C PHE A 135 4.52 -37.52 -10.44
N PRO A 136 3.48 -36.68 -10.68
CA PRO A 136 3.61 -35.44 -11.43
C PRO A 136 4.40 -34.38 -10.63
N GLN A 137 4.92 -33.37 -11.33
CA GLN A 137 5.64 -32.26 -10.72
C GLN A 137 4.69 -31.31 -9.97
N HIS A 138 5.19 -30.70 -8.89
CA HIS A 138 4.43 -29.79 -8.02
C HIS A 138 3.71 -28.66 -8.78
N GLU A 139 4.41 -28.04 -9.74
CA GLU A 139 3.88 -26.94 -10.56
C GLU A 139 2.66 -27.35 -11.38
N GLN A 140 2.61 -28.60 -11.87
CA GLN A 140 1.49 -29.12 -12.66
C GLN A 140 0.25 -29.30 -11.77
N LEU A 141 0.42 -29.84 -10.57
CA LEU A 141 -0.66 -30.01 -9.60
C LEU A 141 -1.17 -28.66 -9.08
N GLN A 142 -0.28 -27.71 -8.83
CA GLN A 142 -0.67 -26.38 -8.37
C GLN A 142 -1.51 -25.64 -9.43
N GLN A 143 -1.14 -25.74 -10.71
CA GLN A 143 -1.94 -25.15 -11.80
C GLN A 143 -3.30 -25.83 -12.00
N GLN A 144 -3.40 -27.12 -11.71
CA GLN A 144 -4.61 -27.90 -11.92
C GLN A 144 -5.65 -27.72 -10.81
N TYR A 145 -5.22 -27.55 -9.56
CA TYR A 145 -6.11 -27.60 -8.38
C TYR A 145 -6.20 -26.29 -7.59
N CYS A 146 -5.27 -25.34 -7.78
CA CYS A 146 -5.31 -24.04 -7.11
C CYS A 146 -5.76 -22.93 -8.08
N ASP A 147 -6.77 -22.14 -7.69
CA ASP A 147 -7.15 -20.94 -8.43
C ASP A 147 -6.11 -19.82 -8.20
N LYS A 148 -5.64 -19.15 -9.26
CA LYS A 148 -4.67 -18.03 -9.21
C LYS A 148 -5.11 -16.83 -8.35
N VAL A 149 -6.34 -16.84 -7.86
CA VAL A 149 -7.00 -15.70 -7.21
C VAL A 149 -6.82 -15.70 -5.69
N HIS A 150 -6.47 -16.83 -5.08
CA HIS A 150 -6.29 -16.93 -3.64
C HIS A 150 -4.84 -17.23 -3.28
N PRO A 151 -4.07 -16.25 -2.74
CA PRO A 151 -2.83 -16.58 -2.05
C PRO A 151 -3.17 -17.56 -0.94
N GLU A 152 -2.28 -18.54 -0.71
CA GLU A 152 -2.44 -19.62 0.27
C GLU A 152 -3.20 -19.13 1.51
N PRO A 153 -4.43 -19.60 1.76
CA PRO A 153 -5.29 -19.03 2.79
C PRO A 153 -4.71 -19.10 4.21
N TYR A 154 -3.63 -19.86 4.40
CA TYR A 154 -2.94 -20.08 5.67
C TYR A 154 -1.53 -19.52 5.77
N ASN A 155 -1.08 -18.67 4.85
CA ASN A 155 0.21 -18.00 5.00
C ASN A 155 0.08 -16.73 5.86
N SER A 156 -0.34 -16.90 7.13
CA SER A 156 -0.29 -15.80 8.09
C SER A 156 1.14 -15.67 8.62
N SER A 157 1.69 -14.46 8.62
CA SER A 157 3.02 -14.19 9.18
C SER A 157 3.15 -14.66 10.65
N HIS A 158 2.02 -14.80 11.36
CA HIS A 158 1.97 -15.33 12.72
C HIS A 158 2.29 -16.82 12.83
N ILE A 159 1.88 -17.64 11.85
CA ILE A 159 2.21 -19.08 11.82
C ILE A 159 3.71 -19.26 11.58
N ASN A 160 4.29 -18.46 10.69
CA ASN A 160 5.73 -18.52 10.38
C ASN A 160 6.63 -17.94 11.48
N VAL A 161 6.09 -17.10 12.38
CA VAL A 161 6.82 -16.51 13.52
C VAL A 161 6.63 -17.30 14.82
N SER A 162 5.58 -18.12 14.92
CA SER A 162 5.34 -18.96 16.10
C SER A 162 6.22 -20.20 16.06
N VAL A 163 6.76 -20.60 17.22
CA VAL A 163 7.44 -21.89 17.34
C VAL A 163 6.36 -22.98 17.25
N LYS A 164 6.51 -23.90 16.29
CA LYS A 164 5.64 -25.07 16.17
C LYS A 164 5.71 -25.86 17.48
N ASN A 165 4.57 -26.39 17.93
CA ASN A 165 4.56 -27.26 19.10
C ASN A 165 5.41 -28.50 18.76
N VAL A 166 6.51 -28.69 19.48
CA VAL A 166 7.32 -29.91 19.36
C VAL A 166 6.51 -31.02 20.02
N LEU A 167 6.04 -31.97 19.21
CA LEU A 167 5.38 -33.16 19.72
C LEU A 167 6.46 -34.09 20.30
N PRO A 168 6.33 -34.53 21.55
CA PRO A 168 7.20 -35.58 22.06
C PRO A 168 6.97 -36.85 21.24
N ASP A 169 8.04 -37.57 20.93
CA ASP A 169 7.96 -38.85 20.24
C ASP A 169 7.01 -39.78 21.01
N PRO A 170 5.88 -40.21 20.42
CA PRO A 170 4.87 -40.95 21.15
C PRO A 170 5.34 -42.36 21.56
N ASP A 171 6.38 -42.87 20.91
CA ASP A 171 6.96 -44.17 21.22
C ASP A 171 7.97 -44.11 22.39
N VAL A 172 8.32 -42.90 22.83
CA VAL A 172 9.35 -42.64 23.86
C VAL A 172 8.71 -42.09 25.14
N PRO A 173 9.02 -42.65 26.33
CA PRO A 173 8.49 -42.14 27.58
C PRO A 173 8.98 -40.71 27.87
N HIS A 174 8.15 -39.91 28.54
CA HIS A 174 8.49 -38.52 28.88
C HIS A 174 9.82 -38.43 29.66
N GLY A 175 10.78 -37.68 29.10
CA GLY A 175 12.10 -37.46 29.71
C GLY A 175 13.20 -38.44 29.28
N CYS A 176 12.91 -39.37 28.36
CA CYS A 176 13.89 -40.29 27.79
C CYS A 176 14.49 -39.76 26.47
N ASP A 177 15.72 -40.15 26.17
CA ASP A 177 16.39 -39.82 24.90
C ASP A 177 15.82 -40.66 23.75
N ALA A 178 15.25 -39.98 22.75
CA ALA A 178 14.69 -40.60 21.55
C ALA A 178 15.74 -41.33 20.69
N ASN A 179 17.03 -41.03 20.87
CA ASN A 179 18.13 -41.71 20.17
C ASN A 179 18.71 -42.89 20.96
N SER A 180 18.11 -43.25 22.10
CA SER A 180 18.62 -44.38 22.87
C SER A 180 18.31 -45.71 22.16
N PRO A 181 19.31 -46.60 22.01
CA PRO A 181 19.13 -47.89 21.33
C PRO A 181 18.21 -48.86 22.10
N GLU A 182 17.75 -48.47 23.29
CA GLU A 182 16.84 -49.24 24.15
C GLU A 182 15.39 -49.28 23.61
N PHE A 183 15.02 -48.31 22.75
CA PHE A 183 13.70 -48.18 22.14
C PHE A 183 13.67 -48.52 20.64
N GLU A 184 14.78 -49.00 20.03
CA GLU A 184 14.75 -49.56 18.68
C GLU A 184 13.90 -50.83 18.66
N LEU A 185 12.71 -50.74 18.07
CA LEU A 185 11.73 -51.81 18.04
C LEU A 185 12.21 -52.96 17.12
N GLN A 186 12.64 -54.09 17.70
CA GLN A 186 12.79 -55.33 16.93
C GLN A 186 11.41 -55.85 16.52
N THR A 187 11.23 -56.13 15.24
CA THR A 187 9.97 -56.58 14.62
C THR A 187 9.40 -57.81 15.35
N GLY A 188 8.29 -57.63 16.08
CA GLY A 188 7.53 -58.71 16.72
C GLY A 188 7.58 -58.81 18.25
N ALA A 189 8.26 -57.89 18.96
CA ALA A 189 8.24 -57.86 20.43
C ALA A 189 7.03 -57.09 20.98
N LYS A 190 6.44 -57.57 22.10
CA LYS A 190 5.41 -56.82 22.84
C LYS A 190 6.00 -55.51 23.38
N PRO A 191 5.24 -54.39 23.38
CA PRO A 191 5.71 -53.14 23.97
C PRO A 191 6.10 -53.39 25.43
N LYS A 192 7.32 -52.94 25.80
CA LYS A 192 7.87 -53.12 27.14
C LYS A 192 7.09 -52.25 28.13
N LEU A 193 6.96 -52.73 29.38
CA LEU A 193 6.32 -52.03 30.48
C LEU A 193 6.98 -50.64 30.65
N GLY A 194 6.23 -49.58 30.33
CA GLY A 194 6.71 -48.19 30.39
C GLY A 194 6.89 -47.48 29.05
N SER A 195 6.65 -48.12 27.89
CA SER A 195 6.51 -47.38 26.62
C SER A 195 5.33 -46.42 26.71
N GLY A 196 5.47 -45.19 26.20
CA GLY A 196 4.36 -44.25 26.12
C GLY A 196 3.16 -44.86 25.41
N ASP A 197 1.95 -44.60 25.88
CA ASP A 197 0.74 -44.98 25.16
C ASP A 197 0.50 -43.94 24.06
N ARG A 198 0.91 -44.25 22.82
CA ARG A 198 0.69 -43.39 21.65
C ARG A 198 -0.78 -43.03 21.50
N ASP A 199 -1.69 -43.94 21.83
CA ASP A 199 -3.12 -43.71 21.67
C ASP A 199 -3.62 -42.67 22.66
N GLU A 200 -3.11 -42.72 23.90
CA GLU A 200 -3.34 -41.69 24.92
C GLU A 200 -2.72 -40.35 24.52
N VAL A 201 -1.49 -40.35 23.96
CA VAL A 201 -0.80 -39.13 23.48
C VAL A 201 -1.59 -38.49 22.35
N VAL A 202 -1.99 -39.24 21.32
CA VAL A 202 -2.75 -38.72 20.17
C VAL A 202 -4.14 -38.23 20.60
N ALA A 203 -4.84 -38.96 21.46
CA ALA A 203 -6.13 -38.53 22.00
C ALA A 203 -6.00 -37.26 22.85
N GLY A 204 -4.95 -37.17 23.67
CA GLY A 204 -4.61 -35.99 24.47
C GLY A 204 -4.23 -34.79 23.61
N LEU A 205 -3.51 -35.01 22.51
CA LEU A 205 -3.21 -33.97 21.52
C LEU A 205 -4.50 -33.51 20.85
N LEU A 206 -5.36 -34.38 20.34
CA LEU A 206 -6.63 -33.97 19.72
C LEU A 206 -7.50 -33.12 20.64
N ALA A 207 -7.48 -33.38 21.96
CA ALA A 207 -8.21 -32.59 22.95
C ALA A 207 -7.54 -31.24 23.26
N ASN A 208 -6.21 -31.17 23.26
CA ASN A 208 -5.45 -30.01 23.73
C ASN A 208 -4.79 -29.18 22.62
N LEU A 209 -4.85 -29.63 21.36
CA LEU A 209 -4.29 -28.93 20.19
C LEU A 209 -5.03 -27.59 20.04
N SER A 210 -4.35 -26.53 20.45
CA SER A 210 -4.77 -25.16 20.26
C SER A 210 -4.34 -24.68 18.88
N LEU A 211 -5.22 -23.93 18.19
CA LEU A 211 -4.88 -23.17 16.98
C LEU A 211 -3.79 -22.11 17.23
N LYS A 212 -3.51 -21.80 18.51
CA LYS A 212 -2.47 -20.87 18.92
C LYS A 212 -1.18 -21.66 19.14
N GLY A 213 -0.21 -21.52 18.24
CA GLY A 213 1.17 -21.96 18.50
C GLY A 213 1.82 -21.19 19.66
N LEU A 214 3.07 -21.55 19.98
CA LEU A 214 3.89 -20.79 20.92
C LEU A 214 4.40 -19.51 20.23
N GLY A 215 3.53 -18.50 20.18
CA GLY A 215 3.85 -17.16 19.68
C GLY A 215 3.93 -16.15 20.83
N PRO A 216 4.59 -15.00 20.62
CA PRO A 216 4.59 -13.93 21.61
C PRO A 216 3.15 -13.51 21.89
N GLN A 217 2.76 -13.50 23.18
CA GLN A 217 1.46 -12.96 23.56
C GLN A 217 1.42 -11.50 23.16
N TRP A 218 0.46 -11.13 22.32
CA TRP A 218 0.13 -9.73 22.07
C TRP A 218 -0.54 -9.14 23.30
N ILE A 219 0.28 -8.83 24.31
CA ILE A 219 -0.15 -8.12 25.51
C ILE A 219 -0.43 -6.70 25.06
N ARG A 220 -1.71 -6.30 25.05
CA ARG A 220 -2.08 -4.90 25.03
C ARG A 220 -2.16 -4.44 26.48
N PRO A 221 -1.10 -3.84 27.06
CA PRO A 221 -1.20 -3.30 28.41
C PRO A 221 -2.38 -2.33 28.46
N LEU A 222 -3.08 -2.30 29.60
CA LEU A 222 -4.10 -1.28 29.82
C LEU A 222 -3.43 0.09 29.61
N PRO A 223 -4.06 1.02 28.87
CA PRO A 223 -3.51 2.36 28.73
C PRO A 223 -3.19 2.95 30.12
N PRO A 224 -2.05 3.62 30.31
CA PRO A 224 -1.73 4.24 31.59
C PRO A 224 -2.86 5.19 31.97
N ARG A 225 -3.43 5.00 33.17
CA ARG A 225 -4.40 5.95 33.73
C ARG A 225 -3.62 7.14 34.25
N PHE A 226 -3.69 8.25 33.53
CA PHE A 226 -3.18 9.52 34.03
C PHE A 226 -4.04 10.00 35.21
N PRO A 227 -3.46 10.73 36.17
CA PRO A 227 -4.24 11.39 37.21
C PRO A 227 -5.23 12.35 36.56
N VAL A 228 -6.44 12.43 37.12
CA VAL A 228 -7.48 13.34 36.62
C VAL A 228 -6.95 14.77 36.76
N LEU A 229 -6.84 15.48 35.65
CA LEU A 229 -6.45 16.89 35.65
C LEU A 229 -7.67 17.76 35.97
N ASP A 230 -7.49 18.88 36.65
CA ASP A 230 -8.62 19.78 37.00
C ASP A 230 -9.41 20.23 35.75
N ARG A 231 -8.75 20.34 34.60
CA ARG A 231 -9.39 20.66 33.31
C ARG A 231 -10.16 19.50 32.67
N GLU A 232 -9.95 18.25 33.09
CA GLU A 232 -10.74 17.11 32.60
C GLU A 232 -12.18 17.15 33.18
N LEU A 233 -12.35 17.76 34.35
CA LEU A 233 -13.66 17.97 34.98
C LEU A 233 -14.51 19.00 34.21
N GLU A 234 -13.88 19.92 33.46
CA GLU A 234 -14.58 20.88 32.57
C GLU A 234 -15.40 20.17 31.48
N TRP A 235 -15.04 18.94 31.08
CA TRP A 235 -15.77 18.16 30.08
C TRP A 235 -16.96 17.36 30.65
N LEU A 236 -16.97 17.09 31.96
CA LEU A 236 -18.08 16.43 32.64
C LEU A 236 -19.24 17.39 32.91
N ILE A 237 -18.91 18.66 33.14
CA ILE A 237 -19.86 19.76 33.31
C ILE A 237 -19.37 20.91 32.43
N PRO A 238 -19.66 20.88 31.11
CA PRO A 238 -19.25 21.97 30.23
C PRO A 238 -19.85 23.28 30.72
N ASP A 239 -18.98 24.24 31.02
CA ASP A 239 -19.39 25.60 31.32
C ASP A 239 -20.11 26.16 30.08
N ASN A 240 -21.42 26.39 30.18
CA ASN A 240 -22.25 26.94 29.10
C ASN A 240 -21.92 28.42 28.74
N ASN A 241 -20.77 28.94 29.17
CA ASN A 241 -20.25 30.26 28.83
C ASN A 241 -19.63 30.28 27.42
N HIS A 242 -20.20 29.53 26.49
CA HIS A 242 -19.76 29.54 25.10
C HIS A 242 -20.47 30.70 24.41
N GLU A 243 -19.69 31.68 23.94
CA GLU A 243 -20.21 32.65 22.98
C GLU A 243 -20.64 31.90 21.72
N LEU A 244 -21.74 32.34 21.11
CA LEU A 244 -22.26 31.74 19.89
C LEU A 244 -21.24 31.94 18.76
N VAL A 245 -20.40 30.93 18.50
CA VAL A 245 -19.47 30.94 17.36
C VAL A 245 -20.18 30.30 16.17
N TRP A 246 -20.73 31.13 15.30
CA TRP A 246 -21.29 30.67 14.02
C TRP A 246 -20.16 30.51 13.01
N ASP A 247 -20.19 29.41 12.25
CA ASP A 247 -19.42 29.33 11.01
C ASP A 247 -20.13 30.22 9.98
N HIS A 248 -19.68 31.46 9.89
CA HIS A 248 -20.15 32.44 8.90
C HIS A 248 -19.82 32.01 7.45
N GLY A 249 -19.04 30.94 7.25
CA GLY A 249 -18.76 30.30 5.96
C GLY A 249 -19.78 29.24 5.55
N MET A 250 -20.56 28.71 6.50
CA MET A 250 -21.57 27.69 6.24
C MET A 250 -22.78 28.36 5.56
N CYS A 251 -23.00 28.05 4.28
CA CYS A 251 -23.90 28.81 3.39
C CYS A 251 -23.42 30.23 3.05
N ALA A 252 -22.11 30.51 3.08
CA ALA A 252 -21.58 31.75 2.54
C ALA A 252 -22.06 31.94 1.10
N ASP A 253 -22.57 33.14 0.82
CA ASP A 253 -23.02 33.60 -0.48
C ASP A 253 -21.96 33.33 -1.56
N THR A 254 -22.05 32.17 -2.21
CA THR A 254 -21.24 31.81 -3.39
C THR A 254 -21.50 32.77 -4.56
N SER A 255 -22.50 33.66 -4.45
CA SER A 255 -22.76 34.75 -5.38
C SER A 255 -21.57 35.72 -5.50
N ARG A 256 -20.86 36.04 -4.41
CA ARG A 256 -19.69 36.95 -4.46
C ARG A 256 -18.50 36.29 -5.16
N GLY A 257 -18.20 35.04 -4.82
CA GLY A 257 -17.18 34.24 -5.49
C GLY A 257 -17.51 33.96 -6.97
N ALA A 258 -18.79 33.75 -7.30
CA ALA A 258 -19.26 33.61 -8.67
C ALA A 258 -19.12 34.92 -9.47
N ALA A 259 -19.44 36.07 -8.88
CA ALA A 259 -19.29 37.38 -9.52
C ALA A 259 -17.80 37.68 -9.82
N VAL A 260 -16.90 37.42 -8.87
CA VAL A 260 -15.45 37.56 -9.10
C VAL A 260 -14.98 36.58 -10.18
N ARG A 261 -15.43 35.32 -10.17
CA ARG A 261 -15.10 34.33 -11.20
C ARG A 261 -15.58 34.78 -12.59
N ASP A 262 -16.77 35.35 -12.70
CA ASP A 262 -17.30 35.89 -13.96
C ASP A 262 -16.51 37.12 -14.44
N LEU A 263 -16.08 37.98 -13.52
CA LEU A 263 -15.22 39.12 -13.85
C LEU A 263 -13.83 38.67 -14.31
N ILE A 264 -13.23 37.68 -13.66
CA ILE A 264 -11.95 37.08 -14.11
C ILE A 264 -12.12 36.38 -15.47
N ALA A 265 -13.24 35.69 -15.70
CA ALA A 265 -13.54 35.10 -17.01
C ALA A 265 -13.70 36.14 -18.13
N LYS A 266 -14.19 37.34 -17.81
CA LYS A 266 -14.20 38.49 -18.72
C LYS A 266 -12.80 39.09 -18.90
N ALA A 267 -12.00 39.17 -17.83
CA ALA A 267 -10.62 39.65 -17.86
C ALA A 267 -9.70 38.83 -18.78
N LEU A 268 -9.96 37.52 -18.88
CA LEU A 268 -9.23 36.63 -19.78
C LEU A 268 -9.53 36.90 -21.26
N LYS A 269 -10.69 37.47 -21.58
CA LYS A 269 -11.14 37.72 -22.96
C LYS A 269 -10.84 39.15 -23.44
N GLY A 270 -10.59 40.08 -22.53
CA GLY A 270 -10.31 41.47 -22.87
C GLY A 270 -10.13 42.38 -21.66
N PRO A 271 -9.80 43.67 -21.89
CA PRO A 271 -9.55 44.63 -20.83
C PRO A 271 -10.83 44.92 -20.03
N LEU A 272 -10.73 44.91 -18.71
CA LEU A 272 -11.83 45.24 -17.80
C LEU A 272 -12.00 46.75 -17.66
N LEU A 273 -13.24 47.17 -17.43
CA LEU A 273 -13.56 48.57 -17.11
C LEU A 273 -12.98 48.94 -15.73
N PRO A 274 -12.54 50.20 -15.50
CA PRO A 274 -11.99 50.62 -14.21
C PRO A 274 -12.90 50.32 -13.01
N ALA A 275 -14.22 50.45 -13.16
CA ALA A 275 -15.19 50.11 -12.13
C ALA A 275 -15.23 48.60 -11.81
N GLN A 276 -15.03 47.74 -12.82
CA GLN A 276 -14.97 46.28 -12.64
C GLN A 276 -13.64 45.86 -12.00
N TYR A 277 -12.55 46.54 -12.35
CA TYR A 277 -11.24 46.37 -11.70
C TYR A 277 -11.33 46.68 -10.20
N GLU A 278 -11.87 47.85 -9.85
CA GLU A 278 -12.02 48.26 -8.44
C GLU A 278 -12.88 47.27 -7.66
N GLN A 279 -13.95 46.75 -8.27
CA GLN A 279 -14.77 45.71 -7.66
C GLN A 279 -13.98 44.41 -7.37
N VAL A 280 -13.14 43.95 -8.30
CA VAL A 280 -12.30 42.76 -8.08
C VAL A 280 -11.28 43.01 -6.96
N VAL A 281 -10.65 44.18 -6.93
CA VAL A 281 -9.65 44.52 -5.90
C VAL A 281 -10.29 44.61 -4.52
N VAL A 282 -11.45 45.26 -4.39
CA VAL A 282 -12.17 45.38 -3.11
C VAL A 282 -12.61 44.01 -2.60
N GLU A 283 -13.16 43.16 -3.48
CA GLU A 283 -13.59 41.81 -3.10
C GLU A 283 -12.40 40.91 -2.70
N LEU A 284 -11.28 40.97 -3.43
CA LEU A 284 -10.05 40.25 -3.09
C LEU A 284 -9.34 40.78 -1.83
N ALA A 285 -9.52 42.07 -1.50
CA ALA A 285 -9.04 42.65 -0.26
C ALA A 285 -9.89 42.22 0.95
N ASN A 286 -11.21 42.11 0.76
CA ASN A 286 -12.15 41.69 1.80
C ASN A 286 -12.04 40.19 2.11
N ASP A 287 -11.85 39.34 1.10
CA ASP A 287 -11.62 37.90 1.28
C ASP A 287 -10.48 37.38 0.40
N PRO A 288 -9.24 37.29 0.94
CA PRO A 288 -8.09 36.74 0.24
C PRO A 288 -8.25 35.27 -0.19
N LYS A 289 -9.18 34.51 0.41
CA LYS A 289 -9.42 33.10 0.05
C LYS A 289 -10.20 32.96 -1.25
N LEU A 290 -10.85 34.02 -1.73
CA LEU A 290 -11.54 34.02 -3.02
C LEU A 290 -10.62 33.69 -4.19
N VAL A 291 -9.31 33.95 -4.05
CA VAL A 291 -8.32 33.66 -5.10
C VAL A 291 -8.30 32.17 -5.48
N TYR A 292 -8.51 31.27 -4.52
CA TYR A 292 -8.63 29.82 -4.75
C TYR A 292 -9.92 29.44 -5.50
N HIS A 293 -10.91 30.33 -5.52
CA HIS A 293 -12.22 30.13 -6.16
C HIS A 293 -12.41 30.94 -7.44
N CYS A 294 -11.44 31.79 -7.82
CA CYS A 294 -11.44 32.59 -9.04
C CYS A 294 -11.35 31.74 -10.32
N GLY A 295 -10.96 30.46 -10.23
CA GLY A 295 -10.84 29.58 -11.39
C GLY A 295 -9.71 29.95 -12.34
N LEU A 296 -8.77 30.78 -11.88
CA LEU A 296 -7.52 31.02 -12.58
C LEU A 296 -6.68 29.75 -12.49
N THR A 297 -6.22 29.27 -13.64
CA THR A 297 -5.26 28.16 -13.72
C THR A 297 -3.97 28.69 -14.35
N PRO A 298 -2.80 28.07 -14.08
CA PRO A 298 -1.53 28.53 -14.62
C PRO A 298 -1.56 28.69 -16.15
N ARG A 299 -2.28 27.83 -16.86
CA ARG A 299 -2.44 27.89 -18.33
C ARG A 299 -3.13 29.16 -18.85
N LYS A 300 -3.99 29.78 -18.04
CA LYS A 300 -4.75 30.99 -18.40
C LYS A 300 -4.07 32.28 -17.92
N LEU A 301 -2.99 32.16 -17.13
CA LEU A 301 -2.21 33.30 -16.68
C LEU A 301 -1.69 34.17 -17.84
N PRO A 302 -1.19 33.60 -18.96
CA PRO A 302 -0.68 34.42 -20.05
C PRO A 302 -1.72 35.35 -20.67
N GLU A 303 -2.94 34.83 -20.86
CA GLU A 303 -4.07 35.60 -21.39
C GLU A 303 -4.49 36.72 -20.43
N LEU A 304 -4.39 36.48 -19.11
CA LEU A 304 -4.71 37.50 -18.11
C LEU A 304 -3.67 38.62 -18.10
N VAL A 305 -2.38 38.27 -18.16
CA VAL A 305 -1.28 39.24 -18.15
C VAL A 305 -1.35 40.16 -19.37
N GLU A 306 -1.62 39.62 -20.56
CA GLU A 306 -1.71 40.43 -21.78
C GLU A 306 -2.91 41.38 -21.80
N ASN A 307 -4.06 40.95 -21.26
CA ASN A 307 -5.27 41.77 -21.27
C ASN A 307 -5.37 42.73 -20.07
N ASN A 308 -4.91 42.30 -18.89
CA ASN A 308 -5.11 42.99 -17.61
C ASN A 308 -3.93 42.74 -16.63
N PRO A 309 -2.77 43.41 -16.82
CA PRO A 309 -1.57 43.18 -16.02
C PRO A 309 -1.75 43.50 -14.53
N LEU A 310 -2.55 44.52 -14.18
CA LEU A 310 -2.74 44.92 -12.77
C LEU A 310 -3.47 43.85 -11.96
N ILE A 311 -4.49 43.22 -12.55
CA ILE A 311 -5.23 42.12 -11.90
C ILE A 311 -4.33 40.92 -11.67
N ALA A 312 -3.46 40.61 -12.64
CA ALA A 312 -2.48 39.54 -12.50
C ALA A 312 -1.55 39.78 -11.30
N VAL A 313 -1.08 41.02 -11.09
CA VAL A 313 -0.27 41.39 -9.92
C VAL A 313 -1.05 41.19 -8.62
N ASP A 314 -2.28 41.70 -8.53
CA ASP A 314 -3.09 41.60 -7.31
C ASP A 314 -3.40 40.14 -6.95
N VAL A 315 -3.74 39.32 -7.94
CA VAL A 315 -4.01 37.88 -7.77
C VAL A 315 -2.75 37.12 -7.36
N LEU A 316 -1.62 37.34 -8.04
CA LEU A 316 -0.35 36.66 -7.73
C LEU A 316 0.21 37.07 -6.35
N THR A 317 0.02 38.34 -5.95
CA THR A 317 0.42 38.83 -4.62
C THR A 317 -0.31 38.08 -3.51
N LYS A 318 -1.59 37.74 -3.71
CA LYS A 318 -2.38 36.97 -2.74
C LYS A 318 -2.09 35.46 -2.78
N LEU A 319 -1.59 34.94 -3.91
CA LEU A 319 -1.21 33.52 -4.07
C LEU A 319 0.20 33.17 -3.59
N ILE A 320 1.01 34.14 -3.16
CA ILE A 320 2.44 33.91 -2.86
C ILE A 320 2.68 32.87 -1.76
N ASN A 321 1.76 32.76 -0.79
CA ASN A 321 1.83 31.78 0.31
C ASN A 321 1.19 30.43 -0.06
N SER A 322 0.67 30.29 -1.27
CA SER A 322 0.03 29.06 -1.76
C SER A 322 1.08 28.05 -2.22
N PRO A 323 0.89 26.74 -1.96
CA PRO A 323 1.78 25.70 -2.49
C PRO A 323 1.76 25.61 -4.02
N GLU A 324 0.72 26.13 -4.69
CA GLU A 324 0.58 26.08 -6.15
C GLU A 324 1.36 27.18 -6.89
N ILE A 325 1.95 28.17 -6.18
CA ILE A 325 2.59 29.34 -6.79
C ILE A 325 3.75 28.99 -7.73
N SER A 326 4.44 27.86 -7.48
CA SER A 326 5.55 27.40 -8.31
C SER A 326 5.14 27.16 -9.78
N GLU A 327 3.93 26.65 -10.01
CA GLU A 327 3.41 26.44 -11.37
C GLU A 327 3.13 27.77 -12.09
N TYR A 328 2.67 28.79 -11.36
CA TYR A 328 2.46 30.12 -11.92
C TYR A 328 3.80 30.80 -12.27
N TYR A 329 4.83 30.61 -11.45
CA TYR A 329 6.18 31.10 -11.75
C TYR A 329 6.78 30.45 -13.00
N THR A 330 6.64 29.13 -13.17
CA THR A 330 7.15 28.47 -14.37
C THR A 330 6.46 28.97 -15.64
N VAL A 331 5.14 29.18 -15.60
CA VAL A 331 4.43 29.79 -16.73
C VAL A 331 4.91 31.22 -16.96
N LEU A 332 5.06 32.03 -15.91
CA LEU A 332 5.50 33.43 -16.03
C LEU A 332 6.91 33.57 -16.61
N VAL A 333 7.83 32.63 -16.31
CA VAL A 333 9.16 32.58 -16.96
C VAL A 333 9.06 32.18 -18.42
N ASN A 334 8.19 31.24 -18.78
CA ASN A 334 8.09 30.70 -20.14
C ASN A 334 7.21 31.52 -21.10
N MET A 335 6.58 32.59 -20.61
CA MET A 335 5.78 33.49 -21.43
C MET A 335 6.61 34.32 -22.40
N ASP A 336 6.01 34.69 -23.53
CA ASP A 336 6.62 35.62 -24.48
C ASP A 336 6.89 36.97 -23.80
N MET A 337 8.09 37.51 -24.05
CA MET A 337 8.53 38.76 -23.45
C MET A 337 7.70 39.94 -23.98
N SER A 338 6.90 40.55 -23.12
CA SER A 338 6.02 41.67 -23.44
C SER A 338 6.15 42.79 -22.41
N LEU A 339 5.63 43.98 -22.72
CA LEU A 339 5.59 45.07 -21.75
C LEU A 339 4.75 44.68 -20.53
N HIS A 340 3.64 43.99 -20.75
CA HIS A 340 2.74 43.55 -19.70
C HIS A 340 3.38 42.52 -18.77
N SER A 341 4.09 41.51 -19.30
CA SER A 341 4.77 40.52 -18.46
C SER A 341 5.90 41.13 -17.63
N MET A 342 6.67 42.06 -18.20
CA MET A 342 7.70 42.81 -17.45
C MET A 342 7.12 43.76 -16.41
N GLU A 343 5.98 44.39 -16.68
CA GLU A 343 5.29 45.23 -15.70
C GLU A 343 4.83 44.40 -14.50
N VAL A 344 4.24 43.23 -14.76
CA VAL A 344 3.77 42.31 -13.72
C VAL A 344 4.94 41.89 -12.82
N VAL A 345 6.05 41.43 -13.40
CA VAL A 345 7.23 41.02 -12.60
C VAL A 345 7.81 42.22 -11.84
N ASN A 346 7.96 43.40 -12.47
CA ASN A 346 8.51 44.59 -11.79
C ASN A 346 7.67 45.04 -10.59
N ARG A 347 6.33 45.01 -10.73
CA ARG A 347 5.41 45.34 -9.63
C ARG A 347 5.39 44.26 -8.55
N LEU A 348 5.34 42.98 -8.92
CA LEU A 348 5.40 41.87 -7.96
C LEU A 348 6.67 41.92 -7.12
N THR A 349 7.81 42.18 -7.74
CA THR A 349 9.10 42.25 -7.06
C THR A 349 9.17 43.44 -6.07
N THR A 350 8.36 44.49 -6.28
CA THR A 350 8.25 45.63 -5.36
C THR A 350 7.21 45.38 -4.25
N ALA A 351 6.21 44.54 -4.51
CA ALA A 351 5.13 44.25 -3.59
C ALA A 351 5.47 43.12 -2.59
N VAL A 352 6.27 42.13 -3.01
CA VAL A 352 6.61 40.95 -2.19
C VAL A 352 8.05 40.48 -2.45
N GLU A 353 8.68 39.89 -1.44
CA GLU A 353 9.98 39.22 -1.57
C GLU A 353 9.84 37.93 -2.42
N LEU A 354 10.27 38.00 -3.68
CA LEU A 354 10.27 36.86 -4.59
C LEU A 354 11.52 35.98 -4.41
N PRO A 355 11.43 34.65 -4.66
CA PRO A 355 12.59 33.78 -4.64
C PRO A 355 13.67 34.23 -5.65
N LYS A 356 14.93 34.32 -5.20
CA LYS A 356 16.07 34.75 -6.03
C LYS A 356 16.27 33.88 -7.27
N GLU A 357 15.98 32.58 -7.15
CA GLU A 357 16.07 31.60 -8.24
C GLU A 357 15.09 31.93 -9.38
N PHE A 358 13.84 32.29 -9.04
CA PHE A 358 12.84 32.70 -10.03
C PHE A 358 13.30 33.95 -10.79
N VAL A 359 13.75 34.99 -10.07
CA VAL A 359 14.21 36.25 -10.67
C VAL A 359 15.40 36.00 -11.61
N ARG A 360 16.35 35.15 -11.21
CA ARG A 360 17.50 34.78 -12.05
C ARG A 360 17.06 34.06 -13.33
N MET A 361 16.21 33.04 -13.22
CA MET A 361 15.69 32.32 -14.39
C MET A 361 14.93 33.25 -15.35
N TYR A 362 14.13 34.17 -14.82
CA TYR A 362 13.42 35.16 -15.62
C TYR A 362 14.39 36.07 -16.39
N ILE A 363 15.47 36.56 -15.74
CA ILE A 363 16.49 37.40 -16.40
C ILE A 363 17.24 36.64 -17.48
N THR A 364 17.65 35.40 -17.23
CA THR A 364 18.30 34.57 -18.25
C THR A 364 17.37 34.36 -19.45
N ASN A 365 16.08 34.14 -19.23
CA ASN A 365 15.10 34.04 -20.33
C ASN A 365 14.90 35.38 -21.07
N CYS A 366 14.95 36.52 -20.37
CA CYS A 366 14.91 37.85 -21.01
C CYS A 366 16.10 38.05 -21.96
N ILE A 367 17.31 37.69 -21.51
CA ILE A 367 18.55 37.86 -22.26
C ILE A 367 18.56 36.92 -23.47
N SER A 368 18.23 35.64 -23.29
CA SER A 368 18.16 34.67 -24.38
C SER A 368 17.12 35.05 -25.43
N SER A 369 15.96 35.56 -25.00
CA SER A 369 14.90 36.05 -25.88
C SER A 369 15.37 37.25 -26.71
N CYS A 370 16.17 38.16 -26.14
CA CYS A 370 16.74 39.27 -26.90
C CYS A 370 17.74 38.82 -27.98
N GLN A 371 18.50 37.74 -27.74
CA GLN A 371 19.46 37.20 -28.71
C GLN A 371 18.78 36.47 -29.88
N ASN A 372 17.64 35.82 -29.63
CA ASN A 372 16.94 34.99 -30.61
C ASN A 372 16.03 35.77 -31.58
N ILE A 373 15.73 37.05 -31.30
CA ILE A 373 14.87 37.87 -32.18
C ILE A 373 15.64 38.29 -33.45
N LYS A 374 15.10 37.90 -34.62
CA LYS A 374 15.70 38.20 -35.93
C LYS A 374 15.48 39.64 -36.40
N ASP A 375 14.37 40.27 -36.00
CA ASP A 375 14.06 41.66 -36.39
C ASP A 375 14.83 42.65 -35.51
N LYS A 376 15.78 43.34 -36.12
CA LYS A 376 16.66 44.32 -35.46
C LYS A 376 15.90 45.49 -34.84
N TYR A 377 14.76 45.90 -35.40
CA TYR A 377 13.95 46.98 -34.83
C TYR A 377 13.28 46.54 -33.53
N MET A 378 12.61 45.37 -33.58
CA MET A 378 11.96 44.78 -32.40
C MET A 378 12.97 44.38 -31.32
N GLN A 379 14.12 43.84 -31.72
CA GLN A 379 15.23 43.54 -30.82
C GLN A 379 15.71 44.79 -30.09
N ASN A 380 15.96 45.90 -30.80
CA ASN A 380 16.37 47.16 -30.16
C ASN A 380 15.31 47.67 -29.17
N ARG A 381 14.02 47.50 -29.48
CA ARG A 381 12.92 47.89 -28.59
C ARG A 381 12.87 47.02 -27.33
N LEU A 382 13.01 45.70 -27.47
CA LEU A 382 13.00 44.77 -26.34
C LEU A 382 14.22 44.98 -25.44
N VAL A 383 15.41 45.14 -26.03
CA VAL A 383 16.63 45.40 -25.27
C VAL A 383 16.51 46.68 -24.44
N ARG A 384 15.91 47.76 -24.99
CA ARG A 384 15.63 48.97 -24.21
C ARG A 384 14.74 48.69 -23.00
N LEU A 385 13.69 47.90 -23.20
CA LEU A 385 12.74 47.53 -22.15
C LEU A 385 13.41 46.68 -21.05
N VAL A 386 14.18 45.65 -21.45
CA VAL A 386 14.97 44.81 -20.53
C VAL A 386 16.00 45.65 -19.76
N CYS A 387 16.68 46.59 -20.41
CA CYS A 387 17.62 47.47 -19.73
C CYS A 387 16.94 48.33 -18.65
N VAL A 388 15.78 48.91 -18.94
CA VAL A 388 15.01 49.70 -17.94
C VAL A 388 14.52 48.81 -16.80
N PHE A 389 14.08 47.59 -17.11
CA PHE A 389 13.66 46.60 -16.11
C PHE A 389 14.82 46.19 -15.19
N LEU A 390 15.98 45.84 -15.74
CA LEU A 390 17.18 45.51 -14.96
C LEU A 390 17.65 46.69 -14.11
N GLN A 391 17.61 47.92 -14.64
CA GLN A 391 17.90 49.13 -13.85
C GLN A 391 16.94 49.28 -12.66
N SER A 392 15.66 48.94 -12.83
CA SER A 392 14.65 48.96 -11.75
C SER A 392 14.99 47.95 -10.65
N LEU A 393 15.31 46.70 -11.02
CA LEU A 393 15.66 45.64 -10.07
C LEU A 393 16.93 45.94 -9.28
N ILE A 394 17.94 46.51 -9.93
CA ILE A 394 19.20 46.91 -9.31
C ILE A 394 18.99 48.06 -8.33
N ARG A 395 18.24 49.10 -8.73
CA ARG A 395 17.98 50.27 -7.87
C ARG A 395 17.20 49.90 -6.61
N ASN A 396 16.26 48.95 -6.73
CA ASN A 396 15.45 48.48 -5.61
C ASN A 396 16.17 47.43 -4.74
N ARG A 397 17.44 47.10 -5.01
CA ARG A 397 18.28 46.13 -4.27
C ARG A 397 17.68 44.72 -4.15
N ILE A 398 16.91 44.30 -5.14
CA ILE A 398 16.25 42.99 -5.12
C ILE A 398 17.26 41.88 -5.49
N ILE A 399 18.24 42.22 -6.32
CA ILE A 399 19.24 41.28 -6.85
C ILE A 399 20.62 41.61 -6.28
N ASP A 400 21.35 40.58 -5.88
CA ASP A 400 22.79 40.72 -5.61
C ASP A 400 23.54 40.80 -6.94
N VAL A 401 24.15 41.97 -7.17
CA VAL A 401 24.83 42.31 -8.44
C VAL A 401 25.96 41.32 -8.74
N LYS A 402 26.53 40.66 -7.73
CA LYS A 402 27.64 39.71 -7.86
C LYS A 402 27.27 38.43 -8.62
N ASP A 403 26.05 37.93 -8.44
CA ASP A 403 25.62 36.63 -9.00
C ASP A 403 25.25 36.70 -10.49
N LEU A 404 24.87 37.88 -10.96
CA LEU A 404 24.41 38.14 -12.33
C LEU A 404 25.35 39.06 -13.12
N PHE A 405 26.48 39.49 -12.53
CA PHE A 405 27.40 40.45 -13.13
C PHE A 405 27.87 40.00 -14.51
N ILE A 406 28.35 38.76 -14.65
CA ILE A 406 28.95 38.25 -15.88
C ILE A 406 27.92 38.20 -17.02
N GLU A 407 26.71 37.72 -16.74
CA GLU A 407 25.64 37.55 -17.73
C GLU A 407 25.09 38.89 -18.21
N VAL A 408 24.83 39.83 -17.28
CA VAL A 408 24.32 41.16 -17.63
C VAL A 408 25.42 42.03 -18.27
N GLN A 409 26.68 41.87 -17.86
CA GLN A 409 27.82 42.55 -18.50
C GLN A 409 28.01 42.09 -19.95
N ALA A 410 27.96 40.77 -20.20
CA ALA A 410 28.04 40.22 -21.54
C ALA A 410 26.91 40.78 -22.44
N PHE A 411 25.67 40.78 -21.94
CA PHE A 411 24.51 41.36 -22.63
C PHE A 411 24.71 42.86 -22.94
N CYS A 412 25.20 43.64 -21.98
CA CYS A 412 25.43 45.07 -22.18
C CYS A 412 26.55 45.38 -23.19
N ILE A 413 27.57 44.52 -23.30
CA ILE A 413 28.63 44.63 -24.29
C ILE A 413 28.09 44.30 -25.70
N GLU A 414 27.33 43.21 -25.81
CA GLU A 414 26.70 42.77 -27.06
C GLU A 414 25.80 43.85 -27.65
N PHE A 415 24.98 44.48 -26.81
CA PHE A 415 24.04 45.54 -27.22
C PHE A 415 24.54 46.97 -26.93
N SER A 416 25.86 47.17 -26.86
CA SER A 416 26.49 48.45 -26.51
C SER A 416 26.10 49.66 -27.39
N ARG A 417 25.58 49.40 -28.60
CA ARG A 417 25.06 50.44 -29.51
C ARG A 417 23.77 51.10 -28.99
N ILE A 418 23.08 50.48 -28.05
CA ILE A 418 21.86 50.98 -27.43
C ILE A 418 22.22 51.82 -26.19
N ARG A 419 21.69 53.03 -26.12
CA ARG A 419 22.01 54.00 -25.06
C ARG A 419 21.69 53.47 -23.66
N GLU A 420 20.59 52.75 -23.53
CA GLU A 420 20.07 52.17 -22.30
C GLU A 420 21.00 51.05 -21.78
N ALA A 421 21.53 50.22 -22.68
CA ALA A 421 22.53 49.20 -22.36
C ALA A 421 23.86 49.82 -21.90
N ALA A 422 24.34 50.85 -22.60
CA ALA A 422 25.53 51.59 -22.18
C ALA A 422 25.35 52.28 -20.81
N THR A 423 24.12 52.71 -20.49
CA THR A 423 23.79 53.33 -19.19
C THR A 423 23.75 52.29 -18.08
N LEU A 424 23.15 51.12 -18.34
CA LEU A 424 23.15 49.99 -17.42
C LEU A 424 24.57 49.47 -17.15
N PHE A 425 25.43 49.40 -18.16
CA PHE A 425 26.84 49.01 -18.01
C PHE A 425 27.60 49.94 -17.06
N ARG A 426 27.40 51.27 -17.19
CA ARG A 426 28.03 52.23 -16.28
C ARG A 426 27.53 52.06 -14.84
N LEU A 427 26.22 51.85 -14.66
CA LEU A 427 25.62 51.60 -13.34
C LEU A 427 26.20 50.34 -12.69
N LEU A 428 26.33 49.25 -13.45
CA LEU A 428 26.95 48.00 -13.00
C LEU A 428 28.42 48.18 -12.62
N LYS A 429 29.17 48.95 -13.40
CA LYS A 429 30.58 49.25 -13.10
C LYS A 429 30.73 50.04 -11.80
N THR A 430 29.83 50.99 -11.53
CA THR A 430 29.83 51.75 -10.26
C THR A 430 29.52 50.85 -9.06
N LEU A 431 28.63 49.86 -9.22
CA LEU A 431 28.21 48.96 -8.14
C LEU A 431 29.11 47.72 -7.94
N GLY A 432 29.86 47.32 -8.97
CA GLY A 432 30.79 46.18 -8.93
C GLY A 432 32.24 46.56 -8.58
N LEU A 433 32.51 47.83 -8.26
CA LEU A 433 33.81 48.35 -7.84
C LEU A 433 33.92 48.53 -6.30
N GLU A 434 32.90 48.14 -5.54
CA GLU A 434 32.91 47.92 -4.09
C GLU A 434 32.69 46.42 -3.80
#